data_AF-F4GSP8-F1
#
_entry.id   AF-F4GSP8-F1
#
_cell.length_a   1.000
_cell.length_b   1.000
_cell.length_c   1.000
_cell.angle_alpha   90.00
_cell.angle_beta   90.00
_cell.angle_gamma   90.00
#
_symmetry.space_group_name_H-M   'P 1'
#
loop_
_entity.id
_entity.type
_entity.pdbx_description
1 polymer ?
#
loop_
_entity_poly.entity_id
_entity_poly.type
_entity_poly.pdbx_seq_one_letter_code
_entity_poly.pdbx_strand_id
1 'polypeptide(L)'
;MDDTMRFTPSDIQVNAGETVRFFIKNTGKIPHEMVIGSIADLKAHAAEMQKMPGMQHAEPNMITLAPGKIGGLVWQFDQAGTVDFACLIPGHMEAGMVGKVKVS
;
A
#
# COMPACT_ATOMS: atom_id res chain seq x y z
N MET A 1 -7.37 -6.80 1.81
CA MET A 1 -7.86 -5.77 0.89
C MET A 1 -8.89 -6.37 -0.03
N ASP A 2 -9.90 -5.60 -0.43
CA ASP A 2 -10.99 -6.04 -1.30
C ASP A 2 -11.53 -4.91 -2.19
N ASP A 3 -12.57 -5.22 -2.97
CA ASP A 3 -13.15 -4.32 -3.96
C ASP A 3 -13.98 -3.18 -3.34
N THR A 4 -14.07 -3.08 -2.01
CA THR A 4 -14.63 -1.90 -1.33
C THR A 4 -13.62 -0.74 -1.26
N MET A 5 -12.43 -0.92 -1.86
CA MET A 5 -11.35 0.07 -1.85
C MET A 5 -10.85 0.33 -0.43
N ARG A 6 -10.70 -0.74 0.37
CA ARG A 6 -10.27 -0.65 1.77
C ARG A 6 -9.20 -1.69 2.10
N PHE A 7 -8.32 -1.30 3.01
CA PHE A 7 -7.45 -2.21 3.73
C PHE A 7 -8.06 -2.56 5.08
N THR A 8 -7.89 -3.81 5.50
CA THR A 8 -8.33 -4.31 6.80
C THR A 8 -7.19 -5.12 7.41
N PRO A 9 -6.55 -4.65 8.50
CA PRO A 9 -6.75 -3.33 9.12
C PRO A 9 -6.25 -2.17 8.24
N SER A 10 -6.78 -0.96 8.48
CA SER A 10 -6.30 0.30 7.89
C SER A 10 -5.30 1.05 8.78
N ASP A 11 -5.23 0.69 10.05
CA ASP A 11 -4.37 1.31 11.05
C ASP A 11 -3.53 0.23 11.73
N ILE A 12 -2.21 0.39 11.67
CA ILE A 12 -1.23 -0.56 12.19
C ILE A 12 -0.30 0.19 13.14
N GLN A 13 0.09 -0.45 14.23
CA GLN A 13 1.06 0.09 15.18
C GLN A 13 2.34 -0.75 15.14
N VAL A 14 3.48 -0.08 15.10
CA VAL A 14 4.82 -0.68 15.09
C VAL A 14 5.76 0.20 15.93
N ASN A 15 6.90 -0.32 16.33
CA ASN A 15 7.93 0.46 17.02
C ASN A 15 9.04 0.91 16.05
N ALA A 16 9.67 2.04 16.34
CA ALA A 16 10.86 2.47 15.62
C ALA A 16 11.99 1.43 15.76
N GLY A 17 12.65 1.13 14.64
CA GLY A 17 13.64 0.08 14.49
C GLY A 17 13.09 -1.29 14.06
N GLU A 18 11.76 -1.49 14.05
CA GLU A 18 11.18 -2.79 13.70
C GLU A 18 11.22 -3.09 12.19
N THR A 19 11.53 -4.34 11.87
CA THR A 19 11.31 -4.91 10.54
C THR A 19 10.06 -5.77 10.57
N VAL A 20 9.03 -5.34 9.84
CA VAL A 20 7.74 -6.00 9.76
C VAL A 20 7.60 -6.71 8.43
N ARG A 21 7.09 -7.95 8.47
CA ARG A 21 6.61 -8.65 7.27
C ARG A 21 5.09 -8.59 7.22
N PHE A 22 4.56 -7.80 6.31
CA PHE A 22 3.13 -7.78 6.00
C PHE A 22 2.79 -9.01 5.18
N PHE A 23 1.73 -9.74 5.56
CA PHE A 23 1.08 -10.73 4.72
C PHE A 23 -0.23 -10.15 4.22
N ILE A 24 -0.29 -9.84 2.93
CA ILE A 24 -1.43 -9.20 2.30
C ILE A 24 -2.20 -10.26 1.53
N LYS A 25 -3.53 -10.27 1.70
CA LYS A 25 -4.46 -11.05 0.89
C LYS A 25 -5.38 -10.12 0.10
N ASN A 26 -5.47 -10.36 -1.19
CA ASN A 26 -6.52 -9.79 -2.03
C ASN A 26 -7.75 -10.71 -2.00
N THR A 27 -8.81 -10.30 -1.30
CA THR A 27 -10.09 -11.03 -1.26
C THR A 27 -11.10 -10.50 -2.28
N GLY A 28 -10.72 -9.50 -3.08
CA GLY A 28 -11.49 -8.94 -4.16
C GLY A 28 -11.44 -9.75 -5.46
N LYS A 29 -12.10 -9.22 -6.48
CA LYS A 29 -12.20 -9.78 -7.84
C LYS A 29 -11.36 -9.00 -8.86
N ILE A 30 -10.78 -7.87 -8.46
CA ILE A 30 -9.83 -7.11 -9.30
C ILE A 30 -8.45 -7.03 -8.64
N PRO A 31 -7.38 -6.73 -9.39
CA PRO A 31 -6.05 -6.51 -8.83
C PRO A 31 -6.07 -5.36 -7.82
N HIS A 32 -5.26 -5.52 -6.77
CA HIS A 32 -5.00 -4.48 -5.79
C HIS A 32 -3.53 -4.50 -5.40
N GLU A 33 -3.02 -3.38 -4.93
CA GLU A 33 -1.66 -3.27 -4.44
C GLU A 33 -1.59 -2.57 -3.10
N MET A 34 -0.45 -2.73 -2.44
CA MET A 34 -0.06 -1.97 -1.26
C MET A 34 1.32 -1.36 -1.54
N VAL A 35 1.40 -0.04 -1.48
CA VAL A 35 2.64 0.74 -1.59
C VAL A 35 2.82 1.50 -0.29
N ILE A 36 3.97 1.35 0.37
CA ILE A 36 4.31 2.04 1.63
C ILE A 36 5.08 3.32 1.30
N GLY A 37 4.69 4.47 1.84
CA GLY A 37 5.40 5.72 1.59
C GLY A 37 4.82 6.90 2.35
N SER A 38 5.40 8.08 2.18
CA SER A 38 4.77 9.31 2.66
C SER A 38 3.52 9.62 1.83
N ILE A 39 2.51 10.26 2.42
CA ILE A 39 1.32 10.66 1.66
C ILE A 39 1.64 11.57 0.46
N ALA A 40 2.73 12.33 0.53
CA ALA A 40 3.15 13.18 -0.58
C ALA A 40 3.67 12.33 -1.75
N ASP A 41 4.53 11.35 -1.47
CA ASP A 41 5.11 10.46 -2.48
C ASP A 41 4.03 9.57 -3.10
N LEU A 42 3.13 9.02 -2.29
CA LEU A 42 2.01 8.20 -2.77
C LEU A 42 1.09 8.98 -3.72
N LYS A 43 0.81 10.25 -3.41
CA LYS A 43 0.02 11.13 -4.28
C LYS A 43 0.75 11.48 -5.57
N ALA A 44 2.04 11.75 -5.50
CA ALA A 44 2.86 12.02 -6.69
C ALA A 44 2.87 10.80 -7.61
N HIS A 45 3.13 9.61 -7.05
CA HIS A 45 3.16 8.36 -7.79
C HIS A 45 1.79 8.02 -8.38
N ALA A 46 0.68 8.19 -7.64
CA ALA A 46 -0.67 8.01 -8.18
C ALA A 46 -0.94 8.92 -9.40
N ALA A 47 -0.49 10.18 -9.34
CA ALA A 47 -0.65 11.13 -10.44
C ALA A 47 0.21 10.77 -11.67
N GLU A 48 1.40 10.19 -11.47
CA GLU A 48 2.21 9.63 -12.55
C GLU A 48 1.51 8.44 -13.20
N MET A 49 0.91 7.56 -12.40
CA MET A 49 0.23 6.38 -12.90
C MET A 49 -1.03 6.68 -13.70
N GLN A 50 -1.73 7.76 -13.38
CA GLN A 50 -2.82 8.28 -14.21
C GLN A 50 -2.35 8.77 -15.58
N LYS A 51 -1.11 9.29 -15.69
CA LYS A 51 -0.55 9.80 -16.95
C LYS A 51 0.02 8.70 -17.83
N MET A 52 0.46 7.59 -17.24
CA MET A 52 1.14 6.49 -17.94
C MET A 52 0.47 5.12 -17.67
N PRO A 53 -0.78 4.92 -18.14
CA PRO A 53 -1.47 3.65 -17.95
C PRO A 53 -0.71 2.51 -18.67
N GLY A 54 -0.04 1.66 -17.89
CA GLY A 54 0.76 0.54 -18.41
C GLY A 54 2.23 0.55 -17.97
N MET A 55 2.68 1.57 -17.24
CA MET A 55 3.98 1.50 -16.55
C MET A 55 3.95 0.34 -15.55
N GLN A 56 5.02 -0.44 -15.49
CA GLN A 56 5.12 -1.52 -14.52
C GLN A 56 5.38 -0.93 -13.14
N HIS A 57 4.43 -1.09 -12.22
CA HIS A 57 4.64 -0.71 -10.83
C HIS A 57 5.46 -1.81 -10.15
N ALA A 58 6.76 -1.58 -9.96
CA ALA A 58 7.62 -2.49 -9.21
C ALA A 58 8.68 -1.69 -8.43
N GLU A 59 8.36 -1.39 -7.17
CA GLU A 59 9.26 -0.74 -6.22
C GLU A 59 9.48 -1.64 -4.98
N PRO A 60 10.60 -1.48 -4.24
CA PRO A 60 10.91 -2.33 -3.08
C PRO A 60 9.87 -2.25 -1.94
N ASN A 61 9.20 -1.11 -1.83
CA ASN A 61 8.15 -0.77 -0.85
C ASN A 61 6.74 -1.18 -1.31
N MET A 62 6.64 -2.07 -2.30
CA MET A 62 5.37 -2.35 -2.97
C MET A 62 5.08 -3.82 -3.19
N ILE A 63 3.79 -4.14 -3.26
CA ILE A 63 3.31 -5.45 -3.72
C ILE A 63 1.96 -5.33 -4.43
N THR A 64 1.88 -5.88 -5.65
CA THR A 64 0.63 -6.03 -6.41
C THR A 64 0.15 -7.47 -6.35
N LEU A 65 -1.14 -7.68 -6.06
CA LEU A 65 -1.75 -9.00 -5.93
C LEU A 65 -2.97 -9.15 -6.83
N ALA A 66 -2.95 -10.17 -7.67
CA ALA A 66 -4.12 -10.62 -8.42
C ALA A 66 -5.23 -11.12 -7.47
N PRO A 67 -6.49 -11.20 -7.95
CA PRO A 67 -7.62 -11.71 -7.18
C PRO A 67 -7.33 -13.06 -6.49
N GLY A 68 -7.70 -13.16 -5.22
CA GLY A 68 -7.52 -14.37 -4.41
C GLY A 68 -6.08 -14.70 -4.00
N LYS A 69 -5.08 -13.90 -4.41
CA LYS A 69 -3.67 -14.14 -4.08
C LYS A 69 -3.28 -13.57 -2.72
N ILE A 70 -2.23 -14.18 -2.17
CA ILE A 70 -1.56 -13.77 -0.94
C ILE A 70 -0.10 -13.50 -1.27
N GLY A 71 0.49 -12.47 -0.70
CA GLY A 71 1.91 -12.18 -0.83
C GLY A 71 2.47 -11.45 0.37
N GLY A 72 3.80 -11.34 0.43
CA GLY A 72 4.52 -10.73 1.54
C GLY A 72 5.32 -9.51 1.14
N LEU A 73 5.23 -8.44 1.91
CA LEU A 73 6.08 -7.24 1.81
C LEU A 73 6.85 -7.08 3.12
N VAL A 74 8.17 -6.95 3.04
CA VAL A 74 9.03 -6.74 4.22
C VAL A 74 9.47 -5.29 4.22
N TRP A 75 9.26 -4.60 5.33
CA TRP A 75 9.62 -3.19 5.49
C TRP A 75 10.22 -2.92 6.86
N GLN A 76 11.25 -2.08 6.89
CA GLN A 76 11.85 -1.60 8.14
C GLN A 76 11.36 -0.17 8.42
N PHE A 77 10.88 0.05 9.63
CA PHE A 77 10.46 1.37 10.12
C PHE A 77 11.56 1.93 11.02
N ASP A 78 12.45 2.75 10.48
CA ASP A 78 13.63 3.27 11.17
C ASP A 78 13.32 4.49 12.05
N GLN A 79 12.32 5.30 11.69
CA GLN A 79 11.96 6.54 12.36
C GLN A 79 10.54 6.51 12.93
N ALA A 80 10.39 7.06 14.14
CA ALA A 80 9.07 7.32 14.73
C ALA A 80 8.29 8.33 13.89
N GLY A 81 6.97 8.17 13.81
CA GLY A 81 6.11 9.01 12.99
C GLY A 81 4.92 8.26 12.42
N THR A 82 4.33 8.79 11.36
CA THR A 82 3.28 8.11 10.59
C THR A 82 3.79 7.85 9.19
N VAL A 83 3.72 6.59 8.77
CA VAL A 83 3.96 6.17 7.39
C VAL A 83 2.61 5.76 6.80
N ASP A 84 2.33 6.17 5.58
CA ASP A 84 1.10 5.82 4.89
C ASP A 84 1.30 4.58 4.01
N PHE A 85 0.20 3.94 3.65
CA PHE A 85 0.18 3.00 2.55
C PHE A 85 -1.09 3.14 1.74
N ALA A 86 -1.00 2.87 0.44
CA ALA A 86 -2.12 3.05 -0.48
C ALA A 86 -2.09 2.04 -1.63
N CYS A 87 -3.22 1.92 -2.33
CA CYS A 87 -3.32 1.25 -3.62
C CYS A 87 -3.29 2.33 -4.71
N LEU A 88 -2.28 2.31 -5.59
CA LEU A 88 -2.05 3.38 -6.59
C LEU A 88 -2.54 2.98 -7.98
N ILE A 89 -3.25 1.86 -8.10
CA ILE A 89 -4.05 1.55 -9.29
C ILE A 89 -5.02 2.72 -9.52
N PRO A 90 -5.09 3.28 -10.74
CA PRO A 90 -5.86 4.49 -11.00
C PRO A 90 -7.29 4.46 -10.43
N GLY A 91 -7.62 5.43 -9.57
CA GLY A 91 -8.93 5.57 -8.94
C GLY A 91 -9.10 4.87 -7.58
N HIS A 92 -8.22 3.92 -7.22
CA HIS A 92 -8.37 3.15 -5.98
C HIS A 92 -8.03 4.01 -4.74
N MET A 93 -6.93 4.77 -4.78
CA MET A 93 -6.55 5.68 -3.70
C MET A 93 -7.61 6.76 -3.49
N GLU A 94 -8.12 7.36 -4.56
CA GLU A 94 -9.15 8.41 -4.53
C GLU A 94 -10.49 7.89 -3.98
N ALA A 95 -10.79 6.61 -4.21
CA ALA A 95 -11.93 5.92 -3.60
C ALA A 95 -11.74 5.60 -2.10
N GLY A 96 -10.58 5.91 -1.53
CA GLY A 96 -10.26 5.79 -0.11
C GLY A 96 -9.44 4.56 0.26
N MET A 97 -8.76 3.92 -0.70
CA MET A 97 -7.88 2.78 -0.45
C MET A 97 -6.52 3.22 0.10
N VAL A 98 -6.57 3.71 1.34
CA VAL A 98 -5.42 4.21 2.12
C VAL A 98 -5.42 3.59 3.51
N GLY A 99 -4.24 3.51 4.11
CA GLY A 99 -4.04 3.12 5.51
C GLY A 99 -2.79 3.77 6.08
N LYS A 100 -2.57 3.56 7.38
CA LYS A 100 -1.51 4.19 8.16
C LYS A 100 -0.81 3.20 9.04
N VAL A 101 0.50 3.35 9.14
CA VAL A 101 1.36 2.73 10.15
C VAL A 101 1.82 3.82 11.11
N LYS A 102 1.44 3.71 12.37
CA LYS A 102 1.93 4.56 13.45
C LYS A 102 3.18 3.90 14.03
N VAL A 103 4.31 4.60 13.92
CA VAL A 103 5.61 4.18 14.43
C VAL A 103 5.88 4.94 15.71
N SER A 104 5.96 4.24 16.84
CA SER A 104 6.25 4.83 18.17
C SER A 104 7.64 4.49 18.70
#